data_AF-A0A100W7Z9-F1
#
_entry.id   AF-A0A100W7Z9-F1
#
_cell.length_a   1.000
_cell.length_b   1.000
_cell.length_c   1.000
_cell.angle_alpha   90.00
_cell.angle_beta   90.00
_cell.angle_gamma   90.00
#
_symmetry.space_group_name_H-M   'P 1'
#
loop_
_entity.id
_entity.type
_entity.pdbx_description
1 polymer ?
#
loop_
_entity_poly.entity_id
_entity_poly.type
_entity_poly.pdbx_seq_one_letter_code
_entity_poly.pdbx_strand_id
1 'polypeptide(L)'
;MFSTVHLRVQFDFITGDRLPLLCCLIAFILTFFLTRLIVRYIRSHPAGDAPRKWWQPRNLSVGGGVHLHHAVIGVILVMVSGVSMVTLAVNGGVPEFTVAAVFFGIGAALVLDEFALILHLQDVYWAEDGRTSVDAVFVAIAVAGLLVLGFNPLSFFDIGIWRADDTWQARTVVIAVAVLTLALAVVVLLKGKVWTGLVGMFITPLLFLGAIRLSRPHAPWARWRYTTRPRKMHKALERERRLRRPVVQAKLWVQHVVAGEPHFPDDALVNEELDREIHAAPAPAAPGASKGGH
;
A
#
# COMPACT_ATOMS: atom_id res chain seq x y z
N MET A 1 36.63 35.76 -10.11
CA MET A 1 35.58 35.34 -11.05
C MET A 1 35.41 33.83 -10.87
N PHE A 2 34.65 33.40 -9.87
CA PHE A 2 34.41 31.98 -9.60
C PHE A 2 33.14 31.56 -10.35
N SER A 3 33.32 30.77 -11.40
CA SER A 3 32.23 30.19 -12.16
C SER A 3 31.63 29.07 -11.32
N THR A 4 30.45 29.30 -10.74
CA THR A 4 29.66 28.26 -10.09
C THR A 4 29.15 27.32 -11.17
N VAL A 5 29.77 26.13 -11.26
CA VAL A 5 29.28 25.01 -12.05
C VAL A 5 27.95 24.57 -11.44
N HIS A 6 26.84 25.10 -11.98
CA HIS A 6 25.52 24.58 -11.69
C HIS A 6 25.41 23.19 -12.32
N LEU A 7 25.55 22.16 -11.50
CA LEU A 7 25.28 20.78 -11.87
C LEU A 7 23.77 20.62 -12.10
N ARG A 8 23.29 21.00 -13.30
CA ARG A 8 21.94 20.65 -13.76
C ARG A 8 21.94 19.17 -14.09
N VAL A 9 21.56 18.35 -13.12
CA VAL A 9 21.15 16.97 -13.38
C VAL A 9 19.83 17.05 -14.15
N GLN A 10 19.89 17.04 -15.47
CA GLN A 10 18.71 16.95 -16.33
C GLN A 10 18.19 15.51 -16.29
N PHE A 11 17.17 15.28 -15.46
CA PHE A 11 16.35 14.08 -15.54
C PHE A 11 15.38 14.24 -16.73
N ASP A 12 15.88 14.10 -17.96
CA ASP A 12 15.11 14.25 -19.21
C ASP A 12 13.93 13.25 -19.36
N PHE A 13 13.77 12.30 -18.43
CA PHE A 13 12.64 11.38 -18.37
C PHE A 13 11.47 11.85 -17.50
N ILE A 14 11.66 12.91 -16.70
CA ILE A 14 10.66 13.37 -15.74
C ILE A 14 10.38 14.85 -16.04
N THR A 15 9.24 15.12 -16.66
CA THR A 15 8.69 16.47 -16.81
C THR A 15 8.81 17.20 -15.46
N GLY A 16 9.29 18.45 -15.46
CA GLY A 16 9.54 19.22 -14.22
C GLY A 16 8.36 19.23 -13.24
N ASP A 17 7.14 19.12 -13.77
CA ASP A 17 5.89 19.04 -13.01
C ASP A 17 5.77 17.81 -12.08
N ARG A 18 6.56 16.75 -12.30
CA ARG A 18 6.54 15.52 -11.50
C ARG A 18 7.72 15.39 -10.55
N LEU A 19 8.62 16.37 -10.54
CA LEU A 19 9.76 16.41 -9.63
C LEU A 19 9.35 16.26 -8.14
N PRO A 20 8.30 16.95 -7.64
CA PRO A 20 7.89 16.79 -6.23
C PRO A 20 7.48 15.36 -5.89
N LEU A 21 6.75 14.69 -6.79
CA LEU A 21 6.31 13.30 -6.61
C LEU A 21 7.47 12.32 -6.61
N LEU A 22 8.45 12.51 -7.51
CA LEU A 22 9.66 11.68 -7.54
C LEU A 22 10.46 11.84 -6.24
N CYS A 23 10.71 13.07 -5.82
CA CYS A 23 11.46 13.35 -4.59
C CYS A 23 10.74 12.80 -3.36
N CYS A 24 9.41 12.89 -3.31
CA CYS A 24 8.60 12.23 -2.28
C CYS A 24 8.83 10.72 -2.26
N LEU A 25 8.78 10.05 -3.42
CA LEU A 25 8.99 8.60 -3.52
C LEU A 25 10.40 8.21 -3.08
N ILE A 26 11.43 8.94 -3.51
CA ILE A 26 12.82 8.68 -3.12
C ILE A 26 12.98 8.87 -1.60
N ALA A 27 12.49 9.97 -1.05
CA ALA A 27 12.56 10.25 0.38
C ALA A 27 11.85 9.17 1.22
N PHE A 28 10.68 8.72 0.76
CA PHE A 28 9.93 7.63 1.37
C PHE A 28 10.75 6.33 1.40
N ILE A 29 11.27 5.90 0.24
CA ILE A 29 12.07 4.67 0.12
C ILE A 29 13.30 4.74 1.02
N LEU A 30 14.09 5.81 0.93
CA LEU A 30 15.32 5.98 1.70
C LEU A 30 15.04 5.98 3.20
N THR A 31 13.98 6.68 3.65
CA THR A 31 13.61 6.73 5.06
C THR A 31 13.24 5.35 5.58
N PHE A 32 12.38 4.61 4.86
CA PHE A 32 11.98 3.26 5.25
C PHE A 32 13.16 2.29 5.34
N PHE A 33 14.05 2.30 4.34
CA PHE A 33 15.26 1.47 4.37
C PHE A 33 16.18 1.84 5.54
N LEU A 34 16.33 3.14 5.81
CA LEU A 34 17.17 3.64 6.90
C LEU A 34 16.62 3.24 8.27
N THR A 35 15.31 3.41 8.52
CA THR A 35 14.69 3.00 9.79
C THR A 35 14.82 1.50 10.01
N ARG A 36 14.58 0.70 8.95
CA ARG A 36 14.74 -0.76 9.01
C ARG A 36 16.18 -1.17 9.28
N LEU A 37 17.15 -0.50 8.67
CA LEU A 37 18.58 -0.75 8.91
C LEU A 37 18.97 -0.42 10.35
N ILE A 38 18.48 0.71 10.88
CA ILE A 38 18.73 1.13 12.26
C ILE A 38 18.15 0.11 13.25
N VAL A 39 16.89 -0.28 13.08
CA VAL A 39 16.24 -1.28 13.95
C VAL A 39 16.98 -2.63 13.88
N ARG A 40 17.39 -3.04 12.67
CA ARG A 40 18.19 -4.26 12.48
C ARG A 40 19.53 -4.17 13.21
N TYR A 41 20.23 -3.04 13.10
CA TYR A 41 21.50 -2.80 13.77
C TYR A 41 21.36 -2.85 15.30
N ILE A 42 20.31 -2.25 15.86
CA ILE A 42 20.01 -2.28 17.30
C ILE A 42 19.74 -3.72 17.76
N ARG A 43 18.94 -4.48 17.00
CA ARG A 43 18.57 -5.87 17.35
C ARG A 43 19.74 -6.85 17.19
N SER A 44 20.64 -6.62 16.24
CA SER A 44 21.83 -7.47 16.04
C SER A 44 22.97 -7.16 17.01
N HIS A 45 22.90 -6.05 17.74
CA HIS A 45 23.84 -5.68 18.80
C HIS A 45 23.09 -5.55 20.15
N PRO A 46 22.58 -6.66 20.72
CA PRO A 46 22.07 -6.66 22.08
C PRO A 46 23.17 -6.14 23.02
N ALA A 47 22.80 -5.31 23.98
CA ALA A 47 23.74 -4.62 24.84
C ALA A 47 24.66 -5.63 25.56
N GLY A 48 25.94 -5.67 25.18
CA GLY A 48 26.99 -6.08 26.12
C GLY A 48 27.29 -4.93 27.08
N ASP A 49 27.90 -5.23 28.22
CA ASP A 49 28.21 -4.32 29.35
C ASP A 49 29.16 -3.14 29.01
N ALA A 50 29.41 -2.85 27.73
CA ALA A 50 30.25 -1.76 27.29
C ALA A 50 29.44 -0.44 27.18
N PRO A 51 29.99 0.71 27.63
CA PRO A 51 29.35 2.00 27.47
C PRO A 51 29.13 2.31 25.98
N ARG A 52 27.87 2.50 25.60
CA ARG A 52 27.45 2.77 24.23
C ARG A 52 27.94 4.15 23.79
N LYS A 53 28.55 4.24 22.60
CA LYS A 53 29.11 5.46 22.01
C LYS A 53 28.02 6.49 21.68
N TRP A 54 28.33 7.79 21.71
CA TRP A 54 27.34 8.89 21.57
C TRP A 54 26.56 8.90 20.24
N TRP A 55 27.11 8.29 19.18
CA TRP A 55 26.47 8.16 17.88
C TRP A 55 25.57 6.92 17.74
N GLN A 56 25.47 6.07 18.77
CA GLN A 56 24.65 4.87 18.69
C GLN A 56 23.16 5.22 18.75
N PRO A 57 22.33 4.67 17.83
CA PRO A 57 20.91 4.96 17.81
C PRO A 57 20.25 4.45 19.10
N ARG A 58 19.46 5.34 19.72
CA ARG A 58 18.75 5.08 20.97
C ARG A 58 17.27 4.88 20.67
N ASN A 59 16.60 4.03 21.45
CA ASN A 59 15.15 4.12 21.56
C ASN A 59 14.81 5.47 22.22
N LEU A 60 13.95 6.26 21.58
CA LEU A 60 13.42 7.50 22.13
C LEU A 60 12.40 7.15 23.22
N SER A 61 12.88 6.84 24.43
CA SER A 61 12.02 6.83 25.62
C SER A 61 12.06 8.21 26.25
N VAL A 62 10.94 8.94 26.14
CA VAL A 62 10.71 10.11 26.99
C VAL A 62 10.33 9.56 28.37
N GLY A 63 10.96 10.06 29.42
CA GLY A 63 10.87 9.50 30.78
C GLY A 63 9.44 9.15 31.21
N GLY A 64 9.28 7.97 31.82
CA GLY A 64 7.98 7.51 32.37
C GLY A 64 7.37 6.26 31.72
N GLY A 65 8.12 5.50 30.92
CA GLY A 65 7.63 4.22 30.37
C GLY A 65 6.73 4.34 29.14
N VAL A 66 6.56 5.55 28.57
CA VAL A 66 5.81 5.76 27.33
C VAL A 66 6.78 5.75 26.16
N HIS A 67 6.74 4.69 25.36
CA HIS A 67 7.52 4.60 24.11
C HIS A 67 6.87 5.50 23.06
N LEU A 68 7.46 6.66 22.77
CA LEU A 68 7.00 7.47 21.65
C LEU A 68 7.36 6.74 20.36
N HIS A 69 6.36 6.13 19.71
CA HIS A 69 6.56 5.50 18.42
C HIS A 69 6.89 6.59 17.40
N HIS A 70 7.91 6.35 16.59
CA HIS A 70 8.33 7.28 15.54
C HIS A 70 7.20 7.55 14.52
N ALA A 71 6.17 6.70 14.49
CA ALA A 71 4.88 6.96 13.84
C ALA A 71 4.24 8.29 14.24
N VAL A 72 4.34 8.75 15.50
CA VAL A 72 3.78 10.04 15.93
C VAL A 72 4.50 11.22 15.24
N ILE A 73 5.83 11.13 15.16
CA ILE A 73 6.66 12.09 14.41
C ILE A 73 6.24 12.05 12.94
N GLY A 74 6.05 10.85 12.39
CA GLY A 74 5.56 10.64 11.04
C GLY A 74 4.21 11.34 10.78
N VAL A 75 3.23 11.19 11.67
CA VAL A 75 1.91 11.84 11.57
C VAL A 75 2.04 13.36 11.57
N ILE A 76 2.81 13.94 12.50
CA ILE A 76 3.03 15.39 12.55
C ILE A 76 3.63 15.88 11.23
N LEU A 77 4.61 15.15 10.72
CA LEU A 77 5.36 15.53 9.53
C LEU A 77 4.48 15.42 8.27
N VAL A 78 3.61 14.40 8.17
CA VAL A 78 2.57 14.29 7.13
C VAL A 78 1.56 15.43 7.22
N MET A 79 1.10 15.80 8.42
CA MET A 79 0.13 16.88 8.60
C MET A 79 0.71 18.25 8.20
N VAL A 80 1.92 18.57 8.68
CA VAL A 80 2.58 19.84 8.38
C VAL A 80 2.91 19.96 6.89
N SER A 81 3.43 18.90 6.28
CA SER A 81 3.72 18.88 4.84
C SER A 81 2.45 18.94 3.99
N GLY A 82 1.39 18.24 4.38
CA GLY A 82 0.08 18.30 3.72
C GLY A 82 -0.51 19.70 3.72
N VAL A 83 -0.55 20.36 4.89
CA VAL A 83 -1.01 21.76 5.00
C VAL A 83 -0.13 22.72 4.20
N SER A 84 1.19 22.50 4.21
CA SER A 84 2.14 23.27 3.39
C SER A 84 1.81 23.13 1.90
N MET A 85 1.58 21.90 1.41
CA MET A 85 1.19 21.66 0.02
C MET A 85 -0.15 22.30 -0.35
N VAL A 86 -1.15 22.26 0.54
CA VAL A 86 -2.44 22.95 0.32
C VAL A 86 -2.25 24.46 0.22
N THR A 87 -1.41 25.03 1.08
CA THR A 87 -1.10 26.48 1.08
C THR A 87 -0.35 26.88 -0.19
N LEU A 88 0.57 26.03 -0.64
CA LEU A 88 1.35 26.24 -1.85
C LEU A 88 0.55 26.00 -3.13
N ALA A 89 -0.58 25.28 -3.10
CA ALA A 89 -1.32 24.88 -4.30
C ALA A 89 -1.81 26.03 -5.20
N VAL A 90 -1.92 27.24 -4.65
CA VAL A 90 -2.38 28.41 -5.41
C VAL A 90 -1.24 29.22 -6.01
N ASN A 91 -0.14 29.42 -5.25
CA ASN A 91 0.92 30.38 -5.60
C ASN A 91 2.35 29.83 -5.43
N GLY A 92 2.50 28.56 -5.05
CA GLY A 92 3.78 27.94 -4.75
C GLY A 92 4.52 27.48 -6.00
N GLY A 93 5.85 27.60 -5.99
CA GLY A 93 6.71 27.06 -7.03
C GLY A 93 6.98 25.56 -6.86
N VAL A 94 7.52 24.96 -7.92
CA VAL A 94 7.99 23.56 -7.92
C VAL A 94 9.01 23.28 -6.79
N PRO A 95 9.98 24.17 -6.46
CA PRO A 95 10.93 23.93 -5.38
C PRO A 95 10.27 23.81 -4.01
N GLU A 96 9.35 24.72 -3.67
CA GLU A 96 8.66 24.73 -2.38
C GLU A 96 7.78 23.48 -2.23
N PHE A 97 7.07 23.11 -3.30
CA PHE A 97 6.32 21.86 -3.37
C PHE A 97 7.21 20.64 -3.20
N THR A 98 8.40 20.64 -3.81
CA THR A 98 9.35 19.53 -3.71
C THR A 98 9.81 19.33 -2.28
N VAL A 99 10.13 20.41 -1.56
CA VAL A 99 10.51 20.34 -0.14
C VAL A 99 9.37 19.77 0.70
N ALA A 100 8.15 20.29 0.53
CA ALA A 100 6.98 19.79 1.24
C ALA A 100 6.72 18.30 0.93
N ALA A 101 6.87 17.88 -0.33
CA ALA A 101 6.70 16.50 -0.77
C ALA A 101 7.79 15.56 -0.21
N VAL A 102 9.04 16.02 -0.08
CA VAL A 102 10.12 15.26 0.59
C VAL A 102 9.77 15.00 2.04
N PHE A 103 9.33 16.04 2.78
CA PHE A 103 8.87 15.86 4.14
C PHE A 103 7.69 14.87 4.16
N PHE A 104 6.67 15.07 3.33
CA PHE A 104 5.56 14.13 3.26
C PHE A 104 6.01 12.67 3.08
N GLY A 105 6.96 12.42 2.18
CA GLY A 105 7.56 11.10 1.97
C GLY A 105 8.25 10.52 3.21
N ILE A 106 9.06 11.32 3.92
CA ILE A 106 9.69 10.93 5.20
C ILE A 106 8.61 10.56 6.22
N GLY A 107 7.61 11.41 6.39
CA GLY A 107 6.57 11.22 7.39
C GLY A 107 5.72 9.98 7.12
N ALA A 108 5.34 9.78 5.86
CA ALA A 108 4.60 8.60 5.42
C ALA A 108 5.40 7.31 5.64
N ALA A 109 6.72 7.31 5.41
CA ALA A 109 7.57 6.16 5.66
C ALA A 109 7.62 5.79 7.15
N LEU A 110 7.75 6.79 8.04
CA LEU A 110 7.73 6.58 9.49
C LEU A 110 6.39 6.05 10.01
N VAL A 111 5.27 6.47 9.41
CA VAL A 111 3.94 5.93 9.75
C VAL A 111 3.79 4.49 9.27
N LEU A 112 4.24 4.18 8.04
CA LEU A 112 4.08 2.85 7.46
C LEU A 112 5.04 1.81 8.02
N ASP A 113 6.20 2.21 8.57
CA ASP A 113 7.11 1.27 9.25
C ASP A 113 6.42 0.59 10.46
N GLU A 114 5.54 1.31 11.15
CA GLU A 114 4.74 0.84 12.29
C GLU A 114 3.30 0.47 11.92
N PHE A 115 3.01 0.26 10.63
CA PHE A 115 1.65 -0.02 10.16
C PHE A 115 0.98 -1.19 10.87
N ALA A 116 1.76 -2.20 11.26
CA ALA A 116 1.29 -3.36 12.02
C ALA A 116 0.66 -2.96 13.36
N LEU A 117 1.34 -2.09 14.13
CA LEU A 117 0.88 -1.59 15.43
C LEU A 117 -0.34 -0.66 15.30
N ILE A 118 -0.41 0.13 14.24
CA ILE A 118 -1.56 1.02 13.99
C ILE A 118 -2.85 0.21 13.75
N LEU A 119 -2.75 -0.92 13.04
CA LEU A 119 -3.91 -1.78 12.77
C LEU A 119 -4.26 -2.72 13.94
N HIS A 120 -3.27 -3.14 14.73
CA HIS A 120 -3.46 -4.09 15.83
C HIS A 120 -2.93 -3.50 17.14
N LEU A 121 -3.71 -2.59 17.73
CA LEU A 121 -3.42 -1.93 19.01
C LEU A 121 -3.45 -2.85 20.25
N GLN A 122 -3.67 -4.17 20.10
CA GLN A 122 -3.63 -5.14 21.20
C GLN A 122 -2.42 -6.07 21.06
N ASP A 123 -1.45 -5.81 21.93
CA ASP A 123 -0.06 -6.26 21.97
C ASP A 123 0.16 -7.75 22.34
N VAL A 124 -0.72 -8.66 21.88
CA VAL A 124 -0.71 -10.05 22.38
C VAL A 124 -0.74 -11.14 21.31
N TYR A 125 -0.73 -10.86 20.00
CA TYR A 125 -0.89 -12.00 19.07
C TYR A 125 0.04 -12.26 17.89
N TRP A 126 1.03 -11.45 17.49
CA TRP A 126 1.96 -11.95 16.45
C TRP A 126 3.39 -11.45 16.57
N ALA A 127 4.27 -12.30 17.11
CA ALA A 127 5.73 -12.12 17.10
C ALA A 127 6.37 -12.14 15.67
N GLU A 128 5.56 -11.98 14.62
CA GLU A 128 5.93 -11.98 13.20
C GLU A 128 5.53 -10.67 12.46
N ASP A 129 5.15 -9.62 13.19
CA ASP A 129 4.53 -8.39 12.66
C ASP A 129 5.42 -7.47 11.80
N GLY A 130 6.67 -7.84 11.57
CA GLY A 130 7.51 -7.18 10.56
C GLY A 130 7.08 -7.45 9.11
N ARG A 131 6.15 -8.39 8.85
CA ARG A 131 5.71 -8.80 7.50
C ARG A 131 4.61 -7.88 6.93
N THR A 132 3.70 -7.39 7.77
CA THR A 132 2.53 -6.59 7.32
C THR A 132 2.92 -5.16 6.96
N SER A 133 3.88 -4.55 7.68
CA SER A 133 4.42 -3.24 7.32
C SER A 133 5.19 -3.27 6.00
N VAL A 134 5.96 -4.33 5.75
CA VAL A 134 6.67 -4.52 4.47
C VAL A 134 5.68 -4.63 3.30
N ASP A 135 4.63 -5.44 3.44
CA ASP A 135 3.59 -5.56 2.40
C ASP A 135 2.94 -4.19 2.09
N ALA A 136 2.62 -3.39 3.12
CA ALA A 136 2.05 -2.05 2.97
C ALA A 136 2.99 -1.07 2.24
N VAL A 137 4.28 -1.12 2.55
CA VAL A 137 5.30 -0.26 1.93
C VAL A 137 5.50 -0.59 0.45
N PHE A 138 5.51 -1.88 0.08
CA PHE A 138 5.57 -2.27 -1.34
C PHE A 138 4.35 -1.78 -2.13
N VAL A 139 3.15 -1.81 -1.53
CA VAL A 139 1.93 -1.24 -2.15
C VAL A 139 2.12 0.26 -2.37
N ALA A 140 2.59 0.99 -1.35
CA ALA A 140 2.78 2.44 -1.42
C ALA A 140 3.80 2.81 -2.51
N ILE A 141 4.93 2.10 -2.60
CA ILE A 141 5.95 2.31 -3.64
C ILE A 141 5.36 2.04 -5.03
N ALA A 142 4.59 0.96 -5.21
CA ALA A 142 3.99 0.64 -6.50
C ALA A 142 3.00 1.73 -6.95
N VAL A 143 2.13 2.19 -6.04
CA VAL A 143 1.15 3.25 -6.30
C VAL A 143 1.85 4.57 -6.62
N ALA A 144 2.80 5.00 -5.79
CA ALA A 144 3.55 6.23 -6.02
C ALA A 144 4.40 6.17 -7.30
N GLY A 145 5.01 5.02 -7.60
CA GLY A 145 5.75 4.80 -8.84
C GLY A 145 4.86 4.92 -10.09
N LEU A 146 3.64 4.37 -10.05
CA LEU A 146 2.66 4.55 -11.13
C LEU A 146 2.28 6.03 -11.32
N LEU A 147 2.09 6.78 -10.23
CA LEU A 147 1.81 8.22 -10.28
C LEU A 147 2.98 9.01 -10.88
N VAL A 148 4.23 8.69 -10.52
CA VAL A 148 5.44 9.31 -11.10
C VAL A 148 5.55 9.01 -12.60
N LEU A 149 5.26 7.78 -13.02
CA LEU A 149 5.19 7.38 -14.43
C LEU A 149 4.03 8.05 -15.18
N GLY A 150 3.05 8.61 -14.47
CA GLY A 150 1.97 9.41 -15.05
C GLY A 150 0.66 8.70 -15.19
N PHE A 151 0.58 7.47 -14.68
CA PHE A 151 -0.69 6.81 -14.53
C PHE A 151 -1.42 7.50 -13.39
N ASN A 152 -2.35 8.39 -13.73
CA ASN A 152 -3.23 9.02 -12.77
C ASN A 152 -4.60 8.30 -12.84
N PRO A 153 -5.07 7.65 -11.75
CA PRO A 153 -6.37 6.98 -11.74
C PRO A 153 -7.53 7.98 -11.91
N LEU A 154 -7.27 9.27 -11.66
CA LEU A 154 -8.20 10.37 -11.84
C LEU A 154 -8.03 11.10 -13.18
N SER A 155 -7.19 10.62 -14.10
CA SER A 155 -7.04 11.21 -15.44
C SER A 155 -8.34 11.24 -16.26
N PHE A 156 -9.33 10.40 -15.91
CA PHE A 156 -10.68 10.48 -16.47
C PHE A 156 -11.43 11.77 -16.10
N PHE A 157 -11.02 12.45 -15.03
CA PHE A 157 -11.53 13.74 -14.60
C PHE A 157 -10.73 14.91 -15.15
N ASP A 158 -9.72 14.66 -15.99
CA ASP A 158 -8.81 15.71 -16.45
C ASP A 158 -9.56 16.79 -17.23
N ILE A 159 -9.30 18.03 -16.81
CA ILE A 159 -10.12 19.21 -17.02
C ILE A 159 -10.00 19.75 -18.45
N GLY A 160 -9.11 19.17 -19.26
CA GLY A 160 -8.96 19.49 -20.68
C GLY A 160 -10.24 19.26 -21.49
N ILE A 161 -10.99 18.19 -21.21
CA ILE A 161 -12.31 17.93 -21.83
C ILE A 161 -13.37 18.87 -21.26
N TRP A 162 -13.25 19.24 -19.97
CA TRP A 162 -14.16 20.20 -19.30
C TRP A 162 -14.02 21.64 -19.82
N ARG A 163 -12.83 22.02 -20.30
CA ARG A 163 -12.51 23.39 -20.72
C ARG A 163 -12.49 23.56 -22.25
N ALA A 164 -12.31 22.49 -23.03
CA ALA A 164 -12.25 22.57 -24.50
C ALA A 164 -13.61 22.47 -25.19
N ASP A 165 -14.59 21.75 -24.62
CA ASP A 165 -15.91 21.57 -25.24
C ASP A 165 -17.05 21.94 -24.27
N ASP A 166 -17.71 23.06 -24.52
CA ASP A 166 -18.94 23.48 -23.81
C ASP A 166 -20.19 22.64 -24.18
N THR A 167 -20.00 21.51 -24.87
CA THR A 167 -21.11 20.66 -25.29
C THR A 167 -21.55 19.77 -24.14
N TRP A 168 -22.83 19.88 -23.76
CA TRP A 168 -23.46 19.06 -22.71
C TRP A 168 -23.27 17.54 -22.91
N GLN A 169 -23.12 17.11 -24.16
CA GLN A 169 -22.86 15.72 -24.55
C GLN A 169 -21.50 15.22 -24.02
N ALA A 170 -20.44 16.01 -24.18
CA ALA A 170 -19.10 15.67 -23.68
C ALA A 170 -19.10 15.50 -22.16
N ARG A 171 -19.75 16.43 -21.44
CA ARG A 171 -19.90 16.37 -19.97
C ARG A 171 -20.67 15.12 -19.53
N THR A 172 -21.75 14.79 -20.23
CA THR A 172 -22.57 13.60 -19.93
C THR A 172 -21.75 12.32 -20.14
N VAL A 173 -20.97 12.24 -21.21
CA VAL A 173 -20.10 11.08 -21.49
C VAL A 173 -19.01 10.92 -20.44
N VAL A 174 -18.33 12.00 -20.03
CA VAL A 174 -17.30 11.94 -18.97
C VAL A 174 -17.90 11.47 -17.65
N ILE A 175 -19.04 12.04 -17.24
CA ILE A 175 -19.72 11.63 -16.00
C ILE A 175 -20.14 10.15 -16.08
N ALA A 176 -20.70 9.72 -17.22
CA ALA A 176 -21.11 8.33 -17.42
C ALA A 176 -19.91 7.36 -17.35
N VAL A 177 -18.78 7.71 -17.97
CA VAL A 177 -17.55 6.91 -17.94
C VAL A 177 -16.95 6.87 -16.53
N ALA A 178 -16.94 8.00 -15.81
CA ALA A 178 -16.48 8.05 -14.42
C ALA A 178 -17.33 7.17 -13.50
N VAL A 179 -18.66 7.30 -13.58
CA VAL A 179 -19.60 6.46 -12.81
C VAL A 179 -19.44 4.98 -13.16
N LEU A 180 -19.30 4.65 -14.44
CA LEU A 180 -19.07 3.27 -14.88
C LEU A 180 -17.77 2.70 -14.32
N THR A 181 -16.69 3.48 -14.37
CA THR A 181 -15.37 3.06 -13.87
C THR A 181 -15.39 2.85 -12.37
N LEU A 182 -16.05 3.76 -11.62
CA LEU A 182 -16.27 3.61 -10.19
C LEU A 182 -17.11 2.37 -9.86
N ALA A 183 -18.20 2.15 -10.61
CA ALA A 183 -19.04 0.96 -10.43
C ALA A 183 -18.26 -0.34 -10.70
N LEU A 184 -17.41 -0.37 -11.74
CA LEU A 184 -16.55 -1.52 -12.02
C LEU A 184 -15.52 -1.74 -10.91
N ALA A 185 -14.88 -0.69 -10.41
CA ALA A 185 -13.96 -0.78 -9.28
C ALA A 185 -14.65 -1.36 -8.03
N VAL A 186 -15.84 -0.86 -7.69
CA VAL A 186 -16.66 -1.40 -6.58
C VAL A 186 -16.99 -2.87 -6.81
N VAL A 187 -17.41 -3.28 -8.01
CA VAL A 187 -17.67 -4.69 -8.33
C VAL A 187 -16.42 -5.55 -8.15
N VAL A 188 -15.24 -5.08 -8.59
CA VAL A 188 -13.97 -5.80 -8.43
C VAL A 188 -13.56 -5.93 -6.96
N LEU A 189 -13.78 -4.88 -6.17
CA LEU A 189 -13.57 -4.88 -4.72
C LEU A 189 -14.52 -5.84 -4.00
N LEU A 190 -15.82 -5.80 -4.32
CA LEU A 190 -16.83 -6.73 -3.79
C LEU A 190 -16.54 -8.19 -4.15
N LYS A 191 -15.84 -8.42 -5.27
CA LYS A 191 -15.33 -9.73 -5.68
C LYS A 191 -14.04 -10.16 -4.96
N GLY A 192 -13.55 -9.36 -4.01
CA GLY A 192 -12.38 -9.65 -3.17
C GLY A 192 -11.04 -9.47 -3.88
N LYS A 193 -11.03 -8.81 -5.05
CA LYS A 193 -9.81 -8.65 -5.86
C LYS A 193 -9.22 -7.26 -5.70
N VAL A 194 -8.86 -6.91 -4.46
CA VAL A 194 -8.34 -5.58 -4.09
C VAL A 194 -7.20 -5.15 -5.01
N TRP A 195 -6.25 -6.04 -5.28
CA TRP A 195 -5.12 -5.77 -6.18
C TRP A 195 -5.52 -5.50 -7.64
N THR A 196 -6.41 -6.30 -8.23
CA THR A 196 -6.86 -6.03 -9.61
C THR A 196 -7.76 -4.80 -9.68
N GLY A 197 -8.44 -4.46 -8.59
CA GLY A 197 -9.20 -3.22 -8.47
C GLY A 197 -8.25 -2.03 -8.44
N LEU A 198 -7.26 -2.06 -7.54
CA LEU A 198 -6.25 -1.02 -7.37
C LEU A 198 -5.48 -0.77 -8.67
N VAL A 199 -4.86 -1.82 -9.25
CA VAL A 199 -4.13 -1.71 -10.53
C VAL A 199 -5.10 -1.35 -11.68
N GLY A 200 -6.33 -1.85 -11.63
CA GLY A 200 -7.36 -1.52 -12.60
C GLY A 200 -7.78 -0.05 -12.59
N MET A 201 -7.67 0.66 -11.47
CA MET A 201 -7.91 2.11 -11.46
C MET A 201 -6.87 2.89 -12.28
N PHE A 202 -5.64 2.37 -12.38
CA PHE A 202 -4.61 2.93 -13.25
C PHE A 202 -4.73 2.43 -14.70
N ILE A 203 -5.31 1.24 -14.90
CA ILE A 203 -5.41 0.55 -16.20
C ILE A 203 -6.85 0.01 -16.36
N THR A 204 -7.75 0.84 -16.87
CA THR A 204 -9.19 0.54 -16.98
C THR A 204 -9.54 -0.80 -17.63
N PRO A 205 -8.85 -1.31 -18.66
CA PRO A 205 -9.11 -2.64 -19.22
C PRO A 205 -9.02 -3.78 -18.18
N LEU A 206 -8.17 -3.64 -17.15
CA LEU A 206 -8.07 -4.62 -16.08
C LEU A 206 -9.32 -4.65 -15.18
N LEU A 207 -10.05 -3.54 -15.04
CA LEU A 207 -11.33 -3.52 -14.31
C LEU A 207 -12.39 -4.37 -15.01
N PHE A 208 -12.48 -4.30 -16.34
CA PHE A 208 -13.38 -5.15 -17.13
C PHE A 208 -13.03 -6.63 -16.96
N LEU A 209 -11.75 -6.98 -17.08
CA LEU A 209 -11.26 -8.34 -16.86
C LEU A 209 -11.53 -8.83 -15.42
N GLY A 210 -11.31 -7.94 -14.43
CA GLY A 210 -11.59 -8.18 -13.02
C GLY A 210 -13.08 -8.40 -12.75
N ALA A 211 -13.95 -7.64 -13.41
CA ALA A 211 -15.39 -7.72 -13.29
C ALA A 211 -15.97 -8.98 -13.96
N ILE A 212 -15.46 -9.38 -15.12
CA ILE A 212 -15.90 -10.58 -15.86
C ILE A 212 -15.43 -11.87 -15.15
N ARG A 213 -14.20 -11.90 -14.62
CA ARG A 213 -13.66 -13.11 -13.97
C ARG A 213 -14.41 -13.48 -12.68
N LEU A 214 -14.47 -14.78 -12.38
CA LEU A 214 -15.03 -15.33 -11.12
C LEU A 214 -14.53 -14.58 -9.87
N SER A 215 -15.38 -14.45 -8.86
CA SER A 215 -15.02 -13.80 -7.59
C SER A 215 -14.11 -14.70 -6.74
N ARG A 216 -13.34 -14.10 -5.83
CA ARG A 216 -12.60 -14.84 -4.81
C ARG A 216 -13.58 -15.58 -3.89
N PRO A 217 -13.22 -16.76 -3.38
CA PRO A 217 -14.11 -17.60 -2.57
C PRO A 217 -14.44 -17.00 -1.19
N HIS A 218 -13.57 -16.17 -0.63
CA HIS A 218 -13.77 -15.43 0.64
C HIS A 218 -14.53 -14.10 0.47
N ALA A 219 -14.85 -13.67 -0.75
CA ALA A 219 -15.39 -12.34 -1.00
C ALA A 219 -16.88 -12.19 -0.63
N PRO A 220 -17.36 -10.98 -0.27
CA PRO A 220 -18.78 -10.70 -0.07
C PRO A 220 -19.66 -11.14 -1.26
N TRP A 221 -19.17 -10.99 -2.49
CA TRP A 221 -19.87 -11.45 -3.70
C TRP A 221 -20.10 -12.97 -3.73
N ALA A 222 -19.14 -13.76 -3.21
CA ALA A 222 -19.27 -15.21 -3.15
C ALA A 222 -20.33 -15.64 -2.12
N ARG A 223 -20.48 -14.89 -1.01
CA ARG A 223 -21.53 -15.11 0.00
C ARG A 223 -22.93 -15.00 -0.60
N TRP A 224 -23.15 -13.99 -1.45
CA TRP A 224 -24.47 -13.75 -2.03
C TRP A 224 -24.76 -14.63 -3.26
N ARG A 225 -23.73 -14.94 -4.07
CA ARG A 225 -23.94 -15.59 -5.39
C ARG A 225 -23.60 -17.07 -5.46
N TYR A 226 -22.67 -17.56 -4.64
CA TYR A 226 -22.10 -18.91 -4.78
C TYR A 226 -22.51 -19.87 -3.66
N THR A 227 -23.09 -19.38 -2.56
CA THR A 227 -23.69 -20.21 -1.49
C THR A 227 -24.76 -21.15 -2.02
N THR A 228 -25.57 -20.72 -2.98
CA THR A 228 -26.60 -21.55 -3.64
C THR A 228 -26.07 -22.38 -4.82
N ARG A 229 -24.76 -22.37 -5.09
CA ARG A 229 -24.14 -23.03 -6.27
C ARG A 229 -22.80 -23.71 -5.92
N PRO A 230 -22.83 -24.89 -5.28
CA PRO A 230 -21.63 -25.55 -4.73
C PRO A 230 -20.57 -25.86 -5.80
N ARG A 231 -20.97 -26.27 -7.02
CA ARG A 231 -20.03 -26.52 -8.13
C ARG A 231 -19.23 -25.28 -8.55
N LYS A 232 -19.84 -24.09 -8.48
CA LYS A 232 -19.13 -22.83 -8.82
C LYS A 232 -18.21 -22.37 -7.68
N MET A 233 -18.58 -22.65 -6.42
CA MET A 233 -17.72 -22.38 -5.27
C MET A 233 -16.47 -23.27 -5.28
N HIS A 234 -16.64 -24.58 -5.53
CA HIS A 234 -15.52 -25.53 -5.60
C HIS A 234 -14.53 -25.14 -6.72
N LYS A 235 -15.04 -24.82 -7.92
CA LYS A 235 -14.20 -24.34 -9.03
C LYS A 235 -13.49 -23.01 -8.73
N ALA A 236 -14.08 -22.14 -7.90
CA ALA A 236 -13.43 -20.91 -7.45
C ALA A 236 -12.26 -21.20 -6.49
N LEU A 237 -12.45 -22.14 -5.55
CA LEU A 237 -11.42 -22.59 -4.59
C LEU A 237 -10.23 -23.25 -5.29
N GLU A 238 -10.48 -24.22 -6.18
CA GLU A 238 -9.41 -24.92 -6.91
C GLU A 238 -8.56 -23.96 -7.76
N ARG A 239 -9.22 -23.02 -8.43
CA ARG A 239 -8.54 -22.01 -9.25
C ARG A 239 -7.72 -21.05 -8.40
N GLU A 240 -8.30 -20.56 -7.30
CA GLU A 240 -7.62 -19.66 -6.39
C GLU A 240 -6.35 -20.32 -5.84
N ARG A 241 -6.44 -21.60 -5.44
CA ARG A 241 -5.29 -22.38 -4.97
C ARG A 241 -4.21 -22.51 -6.04
N ARG A 242 -4.58 -22.81 -7.30
CA ARG A 242 -3.60 -22.89 -8.41
C ARG A 242 -2.92 -21.55 -8.73
N LEU A 243 -3.66 -20.44 -8.68
CA LEU A 243 -3.11 -19.12 -9.04
C LEU A 243 -2.30 -18.47 -7.90
N ARG A 244 -2.66 -18.70 -6.63
CA ARG A 244 -1.92 -18.16 -5.48
C ARG A 244 -0.65 -18.93 -5.16
N ARG A 245 -0.59 -20.24 -5.40
CA ARG A 245 0.57 -21.07 -5.06
C ARG A 245 1.94 -20.49 -5.49
N PRO A 246 2.16 -20.09 -6.76
CA PRO A 246 3.45 -19.53 -7.16
C PRO A 246 3.75 -18.17 -6.50
N VAL A 247 2.72 -17.37 -6.21
CA VAL A 247 2.88 -16.07 -5.56
C VAL A 247 3.24 -16.25 -4.08
N VAL A 248 2.60 -17.19 -3.39
CA VAL A 248 2.92 -17.54 -2.00
C VAL A 248 4.33 -18.11 -1.90
N GLN A 249 4.72 -18.99 -2.82
CA GLN A 249 6.10 -19.51 -2.90
C GLN A 249 7.12 -18.39 -3.11
N ALA A 250 6.88 -17.48 -4.05
CA ALA A 250 7.76 -16.33 -4.27
C ALA A 250 7.81 -15.40 -3.06
N LYS A 251 6.66 -15.13 -2.42
CA LYS A 251 6.56 -14.32 -1.20
C LYS A 251 7.40 -14.92 -0.07
N LEU A 252 7.21 -16.20 0.23
CA LEU A 252 7.95 -16.90 1.28
C LEU A 252 9.46 -16.96 0.96
N TRP A 253 9.83 -17.22 -0.30
CA TRP A 253 11.25 -17.20 -0.72
C TRP A 253 11.90 -15.82 -0.52
N VAL A 254 11.26 -14.74 -0.96
CA VAL A 254 11.77 -13.38 -0.72
C VAL A 254 11.88 -13.10 0.78
N GLN A 255 10.89 -13.52 1.57
CA GLN A 255 10.91 -13.37 3.02
C GLN A 255 12.09 -14.12 3.67
N HIS A 256 12.35 -15.35 3.26
CA HIS A 256 13.48 -16.16 3.72
C HIS A 256 14.82 -15.50 3.37
N VAL A 257 14.97 -15.00 2.15
CA VAL A 257 16.14 -14.22 1.72
C VAL A 257 16.32 -12.95 2.56
N VAL A 258 15.24 -12.20 2.82
CA VAL A 258 15.28 -10.97 3.65
C VAL A 258 15.55 -11.29 5.12
N ALA A 259 15.07 -12.43 5.63
CA ALA A 259 15.29 -12.91 6.98
C ALA A 259 16.70 -13.49 7.20
N GLY A 260 17.46 -13.76 6.13
CA GLY A 260 18.86 -14.21 6.19
C GLY A 260 19.05 -15.72 6.07
N GLU A 261 18.00 -16.48 5.74
CA GLU A 261 18.05 -17.91 5.48
C GLU A 261 17.58 -18.17 4.04
N PRO A 262 18.45 -18.11 3.02
CA PRO A 262 18.03 -18.31 1.64
C PRO A 262 17.72 -19.80 1.38
N HIS A 263 16.51 -20.23 1.74
CA HIS A 263 15.97 -21.55 1.43
C HIS A 263 14.67 -21.43 0.63
N PHE A 264 14.38 -22.44 -0.18
CA PHE A 264 13.12 -22.53 -0.91
C PHE A 264 12.05 -23.04 0.06
N PRO A 265 10.86 -22.41 0.15
CA PRO A 265 9.86 -22.80 1.13
C PRO A 265 9.34 -24.22 0.88
N ASP A 266 9.19 -24.99 1.96
CA ASP A 266 8.62 -26.33 1.93
C ASP A 266 7.17 -26.31 1.42
N ASP A 267 6.81 -27.30 0.61
CA ASP A 267 5.46 -27.43 0.05
C ASP A 267 4.38 -27.57 1.15
N ALA A 268 4.74 -28.08 2.33
CA ALA A 268 3.85 -28.17 3.49
C ALA A 268 3.50 -26.77 4.03
N LEU A 269 4.50 -25.91 4.23
CA LEU A 269 4.32 -24.52 4.68
C LEU A 269 3.53 -23.70 3.65
N VAL A 270 3.80 -23.92 2.36
CA VAL A 270 3.05 -23.28 1.27
C VAL A 270 1.58 -23.70 1.33
N ASN A 271 1.28 -24.99 1.50
CA ASN A 271 -0.10 -25.48 1.56
C ASN A 271 -0.83 -25.00 2.82
N GLU A 272 -0.16 -24.95 3.96
CA GLU A 272 -0.72 -24.44 5.22
C GLU A 272 -1.08 -22.95 5.11
N GLU A 273 -0.20 -22.13 4.53
CA GLU A 273 -0.50 -20.72 4.28
C GLU A 273 -1.64 -20.55 3.25
N LEU A 274 -1.67 -21.39 2.20
CA LEU A 274 -2.79 -21.38 1.26
C LEU A 274 -4.11 -21.76 1.93
N ASP A 275 -4.12 -22.68 2.89
CA ASP A 275 -5.33 -23.09 3.61
C ASP A 275 -5.80 -22.02 4.60
N ARG A 276 -4.85 -21.30 5.21
CA ARG A 276 -5.15 -20.13 6.03
C ARG A 276 -5.77 -18.99 5.20
N GLU A 277 -5.18 -18.69 4.05
CA GLU A 277 -5.62 -17.59 3.18
C GLU A 277 -6.88 -17.90 2.35
N ILE A 278 -7.11 -19.16 1.98
CA ILE A 278 -8.16 -19.58 1.03
C ILE A 278 -9.22 -20.41 1.75
N HIS A 279 -10.10 -19.71 2.46
CA HIS A 279 -11.32 -20.29 3.01
C HIS A 279 -12.56 -19.77 2.26
N ALA A 280 -13.60 -20.61 2.19
CA ALA A 280 -14.89 -20.17 1.66
C ALA A 280 -15.52 -19.16 2.63
N ALA A 281 -16.17 -18.13 2.08
CA ALA A 281 -16.86 -17.17 2.92
C ALA A 281 -17.96 -17.88 3.76
N PRO A 282 -18.08 -17.58 5.07
CA PRO A 282 -19.10 -18.20 5.91
C PRO A 282 -20.50 -17.97 5.32
N ALA A 283 -21.36 -18.99 5.43
CA ALA A 283 -22.76 -18.84 5.05
C ALA A 283 -23.39 -17.67 5.83
N PRO A 284 -24.28 -16.87 5.22
CA PRO A 284 -25.02 -15.87 5.98
C PRO A 284 -25.76 -16.55 7.13
N ALA A 285 -25.63 -16.00 8.35
CA ALA A 285 -26.36 -16.49 9.51
C ALA A 285 -27.86 -16.48 9.17
N ALA A 286 -28.51 -17.63 9.39
CA ALA A 286 -29.94 -17.74 9.15
C ALA A 286 -30.68 -16.71 10.02
N PRO A 287 -31.60 -15.91 9.46
CA PRO A 287 -32.45 -15.04 10.27
C PRO A 287 -33.36 -15.96 11.11
N GLY A 288 -32.98 -16.21 12.36
CA GLY A 288 -33.72 -17.10 13.27
C GLY A 288 -32.91 -17.87 14.30
N ALA A 289 -31.56 -17.86 14.25
CA ALA A 289 -30.77 -18.42 15.35
C ALA A 289 -30.77 -17.45 16.54
N SER A 290 -31.86 -17.47 17.31
CA SER A 290 -31.92 -16.87 18.65
C SER A 290 -30.70 -17.33 19.44
N LYS A 291 -30.01 -16.36 20.07
CA LYS A 291 -29.07 -16.63 21.15
C LYS A 291 -29.82 -17.36 22.27
N GLY A 292 -29.83 -18.69 22.23
CA GLY A 292 -30.28 -19.55 23.31
C GLY A 292 -29.09 -20.00 24.14
N GLY A 293 -29.17 -19.68 25.44
CA GLY A 293 -28.35 -20.08 26.59
C GLY A 293 -27.11 -20.96 26.39
N HIS A 294 -25.98 -20.51 26.92
CA HIS A 294 -25.58 -20.76 28.31
C HIS A 294 -24.53 -19.74 28.76
#